data_AF-A0A937T975-F1
#
_entry.id   AF-A0A937T975-F1
#
_cell.length_a   1.000
_cell.length_b   1.000
_cell.length_c   1.000
_cell.angle_alpha   90.00
_cell.angle_beta   90.00
_cell.angle_gamma   90.00
#
_symmetry.space_group_name_H-M   'P 1'
#
loop_
_entity.id
_entity.type
_entity.pdbx_description
1 polymer ?
#
loop_
_entity_poly.entity_id
_entity_poly.type
_entity_poly.pdbx_seq_one_letter_code
_entity_poly.pdbx_strand_id
1 'polypeptide(L)'
;MSEAALVRDIETLRDMEGSQGRFAGEIREALNAAELEIRRTLDWLQERLHHWQREVERWRQEVQRARAALERCLRSGYRDRNGHYHPPDCSAYQTALFAAERRLQAAEAELSNTRKWLACVREAEAPYRVEARRLERMAFADIPRARALLNRKIADLEAYLAVSVAEAAMVAGVTLAAAGGAAVGAAIALLRSQEGDLRRALGAQGEQIAAQLVAEEFALKELLFDQPKHGFDRVFGAPGIPVIVVESKVASNGKLHLGRTRAGEQASPEWVAATVEKMTDVTSAQWSPANERIAALVRDLGPENVPVLTVVINPTTETADVYYRQGTSENWLPLQQGLSLRNLGLESKG
;
A
#
# COMPACT_ATOMS: atom_id res chain seq x y z
N MET A 1 12.63 45.77 -4.09
CA MET A 1 11.69 45.18 -3.10
C MET A 1 11.43 43.75 -3.53
N SER A 2 12.15 42.78 -2.98
CA SER A 2 11.88 41.36 -3.25
C SER A 2 10.72 40.93 -2.34
N GLU A 3 9.57 40.67 -2.94
CA GLU A 3 8.45 40.08 -2.24
C GLU A 3 8.82 38.63 -1.92
N ALA A 4 9.24 38.38 -0.68
CA ALA A 4 9.65 37.04 -0.26
C ALA A 4 8.43 36.13 -0.20
N ALA A 5 8.43 35.04 -0.98
CA ALA A 5 7.39 34.03 -0.91
C ALA A 5 7.44 33.33 0.46
N LEU A 6 6.34 33.38 1.22
CA LEU A 6 6.23 32.73 2.52
C LEU A 6 5.95 31.23 2.35
N VAL A 7 7.00 30.45 2.08
CA VAL A 7 6.91 28.99 1.96
C VAL A 7 6.77 28.38 3.35
N ARG A 8 5.57 27.89 3.69
CA ARG A 8 5.28 27.35 5.03
C ARG A 8 5.59 25.86 5.15
N ASP A 9 5.24 25.07 4.12
CA ASP A 9 5.34 23.62 4.18
C ASP A 9 5.32 23.00 2.77
N ILE A 10 6.46 22.42 2.36
CA ILE A 10 6.60 21.66 1.10
C ILE A 10 6.20 20.19 1.31
N GLU A 11 6.31 19.67 2.52
CA GLU A 11 5.98 18.29 2.87
C GLU A 11 4.48 18.04 2.70
N THR A 12 3.61 18.98 3.13
CA THR A 12 2.17 18.92 2.87
C THR A 12 1.84 18.81 1.37
N LEU A 13 2.62 19.46 0.49
CA LEU A 13 2.43 19.35 -0.96
C LEU A 13 2.86 17.97 -1.48
N ARG A 14 3.94 17.39 -0.96
CA ARG A 14 4.36 16.02 -1.28
C ARG A 14 3.35 14.98 -0.79
N ASP A 15 2.78 15.19 0.39
CA ASP A 15 1.72 14.34 0.95
C ASP A 15 0.45 14.41 0.09
N MET A 16 0.09 15.61 -0.38
CA MET A 16 -1.01 15.79 -1.32
C MET A 16 -0.73 15.04 -2.64
N GLU A 17 0.47 15.12 -3.19
CA GLU A 17 0.88 14.37 -4.39
C GLU A 17 0.74 12.85 -4.20
N GLY A 18 1.26 12.35 -3.08
CA GLY A 18 1.18 10.93 -2.72
C GLY A 18 -0.26 10.46 -2.51
N SER A 19 -1.10 11.28 -1.85
CA SER A 19 -2.52 10.97 -1.63
C SER A 19 -3.32 10.94 -2.94
N GLN A 20 -3.04 11.85 -3.88
CA GLN A 20 -3.61 11.81 -5.23
C GLN A 20 -3.22 10.53 -5.98
N GLY A 21 -1.96 10.09 -5.86
CA GLY A 21 -1.49 8.84 -6.44
C GLY A 21 -2.22 7.61 -5.88
N ARG A 22 -2.37 7.53 -4.55
CA ARG A 22 -3.11 6.45 -3.89
C ARG A 22 -4.60 6.45 -4.29
N PHE A 23 -5.24 7.61 -4.26
CA PHE A 23 -6.65 7.76 -4.65
C PHE A 23 -6.91 7.30 -6.10
N ALA A 24 -6.02 7.63 -7.04
CA ALA A 24 -6.14 7.13 -8.42
C ALA A 24 -5.98 5.60 -8.51
N GLY A 25 -5.09 5.02 -7.69
CA GLY A 25 -4.94 3.58 -7.56
C GLY A 25 -6.19 2.89 -7.03
N GLU A 26 -6.76 3.41 -5.94
CA GLU A 26 -7.99 2.90 -5.32
C GLU A 26 -9.20 2.97 -6.27
N ILE A 27 -9.36 4.08 -7.00
CA ILE A 27 -10.39 4.21 -8.05
C ILE A 27 -10.23 3.10 -9.09
N ARG A 28 -9.00 2.83 -9.55
CA ARG A 28 -8.74 1.79 -10.56
C ARG A 28 -9.19 0.42 -10.09
N GLU A 29 -8.80 0.08 -8.87
CA GLU A 29 -9.14 -1.21 -8.27
C GLU A 29 -10.64 -1.37 -8.09
N ALA A 30 -11.31 -0.34 -7.56
CA ALA A 30 -12.76 -0.33 -7.36
C ALA A 30 -13.53 -0.46 -8.69
N LEU A 31 -13.15 0.30 -9.72
CA LEU A 31 -13.80 0.26 -11.03
C LEU A 31 -13.59 -1.09 -11.74
N ASN A 32 -12.38 -1.65 -11.67
CA ASN A 32 -12.09 -2.97 -12.23
C ASN A 32 -12.88 -4.07 -11.51
N ALA A 33 -12.98 -4.00 -10.18
CA ALA A 33 -13.77 -4.96 -9.40
C ALA A 33 -15.25 -4.90 -9.77
N ALA A 34 -15.81 -3.68 -9.86
CA ALA A 34 -17.21 -3.49 -10.25
C ALA A 34 -17.50 -3.95 -11.69
N GLU A 35 -16.62 -3.65 -12.65
CA GLU A 35 -16.77 -4.12 -14.04
C GLU A 35 -16.72 -5.67 -14.13
N LEU A 36 -15.82 -6.30 -13.38
CA LEU A 36 -15.73 -7.76 -13.32
C LEU A 36 -17.00 -8.38 -12.74
N GLU A 37 -17.55 -7.79 -11.68
CA GLU A 37 -18.76 -8.28 -11.03
C GLU A 37 -20.01 -8.11 -11.92
N ILE A 38 -20.12 -6.98 -12.62
CA ILE A 38 -21.19 -6.74 -13.60
C ILE A 38 -21.14 -7.80 -14.70
N ARG A 39 -19.96 -8.06 -15.27
CA ARG A 39 -19.78 -9.08 -16.31
C ARG A 39 -20.15 -10.47 -15.81
N ARG A 40 -19.61 -10.89 -14.66
CA ARG A 40 -19.93 -12.19 -14.04
C ARG A 40 -21.42 -12.35 -13.79
N THR A 41 -22.07 -11.31 -13.29
CA THR A 41 -23.52 -11.32 -13.02
C THR A 41 -24.32 -11.45 -14.32
N LEU A 42 -23.95 -10.72 -15.36
CA LEU A 42 -24.61 -10.79 -16.67
C LEU A 42 -24.43 -12.16 -17.33
N ASP A 43 -23.23 -12.74 -17.24
CA ASP A 43 -22.93 -14.07 -17.78
C ASP A 43 -23.73 -15.14 -17.03
N TRP A 44 -23.73 -15.10 -15.70
CA TRP A 44 -24.53 -16.00 -14.87
C TRP A 44 -26.03 -15.89 -15.17
N LEU A 45 -26.57 -14.67 -15.28
CA LEU A 45 -27.98 -14.46 -15.63
C LEU A 45 -28.32 -14.97 -17.04
N GLN A 46 -27.40 -14.84 -17.99
CA GLN A 46 -27.57 -15.41 -19.33
C GLN A 46 -27.56 -16.94 -19.28
N GLU A 47 -26.65 -17.57 -18.55
CA GLU A 47 -26.64 -19.02 -18.37
C GLU A 47 -27.94 -19.52 -17.71
N ARG A 48 -28.41 -18.84 -16.66
CA ARG A 48 -29.69 -19.12 -16.00
C ARG A 48 -30.86 -18.98 -16.98
N LEU A 49 -30.85 -17.95 -17.82
CA LEU A 49 -31.90 -17.74 -18.82
C LEU A 49 -31.99 -18.93 -19.77
N HIS A 50 -30.86 -19.36 -20.34
CA HIS A 50 -30.81 -20.52 -21.23
C HIS A 50 -31.21 -21.81 -20.51
N HIS A 51 -30.77 -22.00 -19.25
CA HIS A 51 -31.16 -23.15 -18.45
C HIS A 51 -32.67 -23.24 -18.26
N TRP A 52 -33.30 -22.15 -17.81
CA TRP A 52 -34.75 -22.14 -17.57
C TRP A 52 -35.57 -22.21 -18.85
N GLN A 53 -35.10 -21.66 -19.97
CA GLN A 53 -35.72 -21.88 -21.28
C GLN A 53 -35.77 -23.37 -21.65
N ARG A 54 -34.65 -24.10 -21.45
CA ARG A 54 -34.60 -25.54 -21.70
C ARG A 54 -35.49 -26.33 -20.73
N GLU A 55 -35.49 -25.97 -19.45
CA GLU A 55 -36.34 -26.64 -18.47
C GLU A 55 -37.83 -26.41 -18.74
N VAL A 56 -38.24 -25.19 -19.12
CA VAL A 56 -39.63 -24.92 -19.55
C VAL A 56 -40.02 -25.80 -20.72
N GLU A 57 -39.17 -25.92 -21.75
CA GLU A 57 -39.44 -26.78 -22.90
C GLU A 57 -39.53 -28.26 -22.51
N ARG A 58 -38.61 -28.73 -21.67
CA ARG A 58 -38.62 -30.09 -21.13
C ARG A 58 -39.92 -30.40 -20.36
N TRP A 59 -40.34 -29.51 -19.46
CA TRP A 59 -41.54 -29.72 -18.66
C TRP A 59 -42.82 -29.58 -19.49
N ARG A 60 -42.83 -28.76 -20.55
CA ARG A 60 -43.92 -28.74 -21.53
C ARG A 60 -44.08 -30.09 -22.21
N GLN A 61 -42.98 -30.70 -22.66
CA GLN A 61 -43.01 -32.03 -23.26
C GLN A 61 -43.51 -33.08 -22.26
N GLU A 62 -43.10 -32.98 -20.99
CA GLU A 62 -43.55 -33.91 -19.95
C GLU A 62 -45.05 -33.77 -19.64
N VAL A 63 -45.56 -32.54 -19.57
CA VAL A 63 -47.01 -32.29 -19.45
C VAL A 63 -47.76 -32.92 -20.62
N GLN A 64 -47.28 -32.77 -21.86
CA GLN A 64 -47.92 -33.39 -23.02
C GLN A 64 -47.90 -34.93 -22.95
N ARG A 65 -46.79 -35.53 -22.51
CA ARG A 65 -46.69 -36.98 -22.30
C ARG A 65 -47.65 -37.47 -21.23
N ALA A 66 -47.72 -36.77 -20.09
CA ALA A 66 -48.61 -37.11 -18.98
C ALA A 66 -50.09 -36.97 -19.37
N ARG A 67 -50.46 -35.92 -20.11
CA ARG A 67 -51.80 -35.75 -20.69
C ARG A 67 -52.17 -36.90 -21.62
N ALA A 68 -51.29 -37.24 -22.56
CA ALA A 68 -51.51 -38.35 -23.48
C ALA A 68 -51.62 -39.70 -22.76
N ALA A 69 -50.85 -39.93 -21.68
CA ALA A 69 -50.94 -41.14 -20.87
C ALA A 69 -52.27 -41.22 -20.10
N LEU A 70 -52.72 -40.11 -19.52
CA LEU A 70 -54.02 -40.02 -18.87
C LEU A 70 -55.15 -40.30 -19.86
N GLU A 71 -55.12 -39.69 -21.05
CA GLU A 71 -56.11 -39.96 -22.10
C GLU A 71 -56.15 -41.43 -22.53
N ARG A 72 -54.98 -42.07 -22.68
CA ARG A 72 -54.90 -43.51 -22.97
C ARG A 72 -55.51 -44.35 -21.86
N CYS A 73 -55.22 -44.02 -20.59
CA CYS A 73 -55.82 -44.69 -19.45
C CYS A 73 -57.34 -44.56 -19.47
N LEU A 74 -57.87 -43.33 -19.63
CA LEU A 74 -59.32 -43.09 -19.63
C LEU A 74 -60.06 -43.87 -20.73
N ARG A 75 -59.40 -44.14 -21.87
CA ARG A 75 -59.94 -44.95 -22.97
C ARG A 75 -59.79 -46.47 -22.78
N SER A 76 -59.10 -46.93 -21.75
CA SER A 76 -58.79 -48.36 -21.54
C SER A 76 -59.87 -49.15 -20.78
N GLY A 77 -61.01 -48.53 -20.47
CA GLY A 77 -62.14 -49.23 -19.86
C GLY A 77 -62.68 -50.33 -20.77
N TYR A 78 -63.28 -51.36 -20.19
CA TYR A 78 -63.80 -52.52 -20.91
C TYR A 78 -65.25 -52.80 -20.52
N ARG A 79 -65.96 -53.56 -21.36
CA ARG A 79 -67.28 -54.11 -21.03
C ARG A 79 -67.17 -55.58 -20.69
N ASP A 80 -67.87 -56.02 -19.65
CA ASP A 80 -67.95 -57.44 -19.31
C ASP A 80 -68.89 -58.21 -20.25
N ARG A 81 -69.00 -59.53 -20.05
CA ARG A 81 -69.88 -60.41 -20.84
C ARG A 81 -71.37 -60.05 -20.75
N ASN A 82 -71.76 -59.32 -19.70
CA ASN A 82 -73.13 -58.87 -19.46
C ASN A 82 -73.36 -57.45 -20.01
N GLY A 83 -72.35 -56.85 -20.66
CA GLY A 83 -72.42 -55.52 -21.24
C GLY A 83 -72.18 -54.37 -20.27
N HIS A 84 -71.88 -54.61 -18.99
CA HIS A 84 -71.59 -53.53 -18.04
C HIS A 84 -70.20 -52.94 -18.30
N TYR A 85 -70.12 -51.62 -18.31
CA TYR A 85 -68.86 -50.90 -18.50
C TYR A 85 -68.11 -50.75 -17.17
N HIS A 86 -66.84 -51.15 -17.16
CA HIS A 86 -65.93 -51.03 -16.03
C HIS A 86 -64.88 -49.95 -16.35
N PRO A 87 -64.93 -48.78 -15.69
CA PRO A 87 -63.94 -47.73 -15.91
C PRO A 87 -62.57 -48.13 -15.33
N PRO A 88 -61.46 -47.70 -15.96
CA PRO A 88 -60.12 -47.95 -15.47
C PRO A 88 -59.77 -46.98 -14.32
N ASP A 89 -58.92 -47.41 -13.38
CA ASP A 89 -58.33 -46.50 -12.38
C ASP A 89 -57.18 -45.71 -13.00
N CYS A 90 -57.37 -44.39 -13.12
CA CYS A 90 -56.39 -43.48 -13.71
C CYS A 90 -55.81 -42.47 -12.69
N SER A 91 -56.00 -42.70 -11.38
CA SER A 91 -55.56 -41.80 -10.31
C SER A 91 -54.05 -41.49 -10.34
N ALA A 92 -53.22 -42.49 -10.64
CA ALA A 92 -51.77 -42.33 -10.78
C ALA A 92 -51.39 -41.38 -11.94
N TYR A 93 -52.09 -41.48 -13.08
CA TYR A 93 -51.85 -40.62 -14.25
C TYR A 93 -52.31 -39.18 -14.01
N GLN A 94 -53.42 -38.99 -13.28
CA GLN A 94 -53.88 -37.66 -12.85
C GLN A 94 -52.86 -36.99 -11.93
N THR A 95 -52.32 -37.76 -10.97
CA THR A 95 -51.28 -37.26 -10.05
C THR A 95 -50.00 -36.89 -10.80
N ALA A 96 -49.57 -37.72 -11.77
CA ALA A 96 -48.40 -37.45 -12.60
C ALA A 96 -48.57 -36.19 -13.45
N LEU A 97 -49.75 -35.99 -14.05
CA LEU A 97 -50.08 -34.78 -14.80
C LEU A 97 -50.02 -33.53 -13.90
N PHE A 98 -50.67 -33.58 -12.74
CA PHE A 98 -50.65 -32.47 -11.79
C PHE A 98 -49.22 -32.13 -11.34
N ALA A 99 -48.38 -33.13 -11.08
CA ALA A 99 -46.98 -32.93 -10.72
C ALA A 99 -46.18 -32.28 -11.87
N ALA A 100 -46.37 -32.71 -13.12
CA ALA A 100 -45.72 -32.13 -14.29
C ALA A 100 -46.15 -30.67 -14.52
N GLU A 101 -47.44 -30.37 -14.37
CA GLU A 101 -47.97 -29.00 -14.51
C GLU A 101 -47.40 -28.06 -13.43
N ARG A 102 -47.30 -28.52 -12.18
CA ARG A 102 -46.65 -27.75 -11.11
C ARG A 102 -45.17 -27.48 -11.40
N ARG A 103 -44.44 -28.45 -11.94
CA ARG A 103 -43.02 -28.29 -12.32
C ARG A 103 -42.88 -27.29 -13.46
N LEU A 104 -43.76 -27.35 -14.46
CA LEU A 104 -43.79 -26.38 -15.55
C LEU A 104 -44.04 -24.96 -15.03
N GLN A 105 -45.03 -24.78 -14.17
CA GLN A 105 -45.34 -23.48 -13.57
C GLN A 105 -44.15 -22.91 -12.78
N ALA A 106 -43.45 -23.75 -12.00
CA ALA A 106 -42.26 -23.34 -11.28
C ALA A 106 -41.13 -22.89 -12.23
N ALA A 107 -40.87 -23.66 -13.30
CA ALA A 107 -39.86 -23.30 -14.30
C ALA A 107 -40.21 -22.00 -15.06
N GLU A 108 -41.49 -21.78 -15.38
CA GLU A 108 -41.96 -20.54 -16.02
C GLU A 108 -41.81 -19.33 -15.09
N ALA A 109 -42.07 -19.49 -13.79
CA ALA A 109 -41.84 -18.45 -12.80
C ALA A 109 -40.36 -18.08 -12.69
N GLU A 110 -39.46 -19.07 -12.63
CA GLU A 110 -38.01 -18.84 -12.60
C GLU A 110 -37.48 -18.19 -13.88
N LEU A 111 -38.01 -18.59 -15.05
CA LEU A 111 -37.69 -17.96 -16.32
C LEU A 111 -38.09 -16.47 -16.32
N SER A 112 -39.29 -16.16 -15.82
CA SER A 112 -39.78 -14.78 -15.69
C SER A 112 -38.90 -13.96 -14.74
N ASN A 113 -38.57 -14.52 -13.57
CA ASN A 113 -37.69 -13.90 -12.60
C ASN A 113 -36.30 -13.61 -13.19
N THR A 114 -35.71 -14.58 -13.89
CA THR A 114 -34.40 -14.42 -14.53
C THR A 114 -34.42 -13.33 -15.61
N ARG A 115 -35.47 -13.26 -16.42
CA ARG A 115 -35.65 -12.20 -17.42
C ARG A 115 -35.75 -10.82 -16.78
N LYS A 116 -36.51 -10.71 -15.69
CA LYS A 116 -36.65 -9.46 -14.92
C LYS A 116 -35.29 -8.98 -14.42
N TRP A 117 -34.53 -9.83 -13.74
CA TRP A 117 -33.21 -9.45 -13.23
C TRP A 117 -32.20 -9.13 -14.33
N LEU A 118 -32.19 -9.88 -15.43
CA LEU A 118 -31.34 -9.57 -16.57
C LEU A 118 -31.66 -8.19 -17.17
N ALA A 119 -32.94 -7.83 -17.27
CA ALA A 119 -33.33 -6.50 -17.71
C ALA A 119 -32.89 -5.41 -16.73
N CYS A 120 -33.13 -5.59 -15.43
CA CYS A 120 -32.75 -4.62 -14.39
C CYS A 120 -31.23 -4.37 -14.38
N VAL A 121 -30.40 -5.41 -14.48
CA VAL A 121 -28.94 -5.25 -14.48
C VAL A 121 -28.47 -4.52 -15.74
N ARG A 122 -29.01 -4.85 -16.92
CA ARG A 122 -28.68 -4.15 -18.18
C ARG A 122 -29.09 -2.68 -18.17
N GLU A 123 -30.24 -2.38 -17.58
CA GLU A 123 -30.71 -1.01 -17.42
C GLU A 123 -29.80 -0.20 -16.49
N ALA A 124 -29.33 -0.81 -15.40
CA ALA A 124 -28.40 -0.17 -14.46
C ALA A 124 -26.95 -0.05 -15.00
N GLU A 125 -26.55 -0.91 -15.94
CA GLU A 125 -25.19 -0.93 -16.49
C GLU A 125 -24.84 0.34 -17.28
N ALA A 126 -25.75 0.82 -18.14
CA ALA A 126 -25.51 1.99 -18.98
C ALA A 126 -25.18 3.27 -18.19
N PRO A 127 -25.98 3.71 -17.21
CA PRO A 127 -25.66 4.89 -16.40
C PRO A 127 -24.39 4.68 -15.56
N TYR A 128 -24.18 3.48 -15.01
CA TYR A 128 -22.93 3.15 -14.31
C TYR A 128 -21.71 3.36 -15.22
N ARG A 129 -21.73 2.85 -16.46
CA ARG A 129 -20.61 3.00 -17.41
C ARG A 129 -20.33 4.45 -17.80
N VAL A 130 -21.32 5.35 -17.73
CA VAL A 130 -21.09 6.78 -17.98
C VAL A 130 -20.32 7.40 -16.81
N GLU A 131 -20.78 7.17 -15.59
CA GLU A 131 -20.12 7.70 -14.39
C GLU A 131 -18.74 7.06 -14.15
N ALA A 132 -18.61 5.75 -14.39
CA ALA A 132 -17.34 5.05 -14.32
C ALA A 132 -16.30 5.69 -15.26
N ARG A 133 -16.65 5.92 -16.54
CA ARG A 133 -15.75 6.57 -17.50
C ARG A 133 -15.38 7.99 -17.12
N ARG A 134 -16.28 8.73 -16.48
CA ARG A 134 -15.98 10.07 -15.94
C ARG A 134 -14.95 9.97 -14.82
N LEU A 135 -15.12 9.02 -13.91
CA LEU A 135 -14.21 8.78 -12.80
C LEU A 135 -12.84 8.26 -13.28
N GLU A 136 -12.81 7.37 -14.27
CA GLU A 136 -11.57 6.91 -14.93
C GLU A 136 -10.81 8.08 -15.55
N ARG A 137 -11.51 8.97 -16.27
CA ARG A 137 -10.86 10.15 -16.86
C ARG A 137 -10.23 11.03 -15.79
N MET A 138 -10.96 11.29 -14.70
CA MET A 138 -10.42 12.07 -13.59
C MET A 138 -9.18 11.38 -12.99
N ALA A 139 -9.25 10.07 -12.75
CA ALA A 139 -8.17 9.31 -12.11
C ALA A 139 -6.93 9.13 -13.00
N PHE A 140 -7.10 8.93 -14.31
CA PHE A 140 -6.00 8.55 -15.21
C PHE A 140 -5.56 9.64 -16.18
N ALA A 141 -6.32 10.73 -16.33
CA ALA A 141 -5.91 11.89 -17.12
C ALA A 141 -5.69 13.11 -16.24
N ASP A 142 -6.65 13.47 -15.39
CA ASP A 142 -6.61 14.74 -14.66
C ASP A 142 -5.68 14.69 -13.44
N ILE A 143 -5.74 13.62 -12.64
CA ILE A 143 -4.84 13.43 -11.49
C ILE A 143 -3.36 13.38 -11.92
N PRO A 144 -2.92 12.62 -12.95
CA PRO A 144 -1.52 12.65 -13.37
C PRO A 144 -1.06 14.04 -13.82
N ARG A 145 -1.92 14.83 -14.47
CA ARG A 145 -1.61 16.22 -14.83
C ARG A 145 -1.49 17.11 -13.59
N ALA A 146 -2.40 16.97 -12.63
CA ALA A 146 -2.35 17.69 -11.37
C ALA A 146 -1.08 17.36 -10.58
N ARG A 147 -0.71 16.07 -10.49
CA ARG A 147 0.54 15.62 -9.89
C ARG A 147 1.76 16.17 -10.60
N ALA A 148 1.79 16.16 -11.93
CA ALA A 148 2.90 16.72 -12.71
C ALA A 148 3.04 18.24 -12.48
N LEU A 149 1.93 18.99 -12.38
CA LEU A 149 1.95 20.40 -12.02
C LEU A 149 2.46 20.61 -10.59
N LEU A 150 1.98 19.80 -9.64
CA LEU A 150 2.36 19.88 -8.24
C LEU A 150 3.85 19.58 -8.05
N ASN A 151 4.38 18.54 -8.70
CA ASN A 151 5.81 18.20 -8.70
C ASN A 151 6.67 19.33 -9.27
N ARG A 152 6.24 19.99 -10.36
CA ARG A 152 6.93 21.18 -10.89
C ARG A 152 6.94 22.31 -9.86
N LYS A 153 5.81 22.54 -9.17
CA LYS A 153 5.71 23.60 -8.15
C LYS A 153 6.54 23.30 -6.90
N ILE A 154 6.61 22.04 -6.49
CA ILE A 154 7.50 21.59 -5.42
C ILE A 154 8.95 21.87 -5.81
N ALA A 155 9.38 21.50 -7.02
CA ALA A 155 10.73 21.77 -7.51
C ALA A 155 11.03 23.28 -7.60
N ASP A 156 10.07 24.11 -8.06
CA ASP A 156 10.22 25.57 -8.10
C ASP A 156 10.46 26.13 -6.68
N LEU A 157 9.71 25.64 -5.67
CA LEU A 157 9.82 26.07 -4.28
C LEU A 157 11.12 25.62 -3.61
N GLU A 158 11.55 24.39 -3.89
CA GLU A 158 12.84 23.86 -3.43
C GLU A 158 14.00 24.67 -4.00
N ALA A 159 13.96 25.01 -5.29
CA ALA A 159 14.96 25.86 -5.94
C ALA A 159 14.97 27.27 -5.33
N TYR A 160 13.80 27.85 -5.08
CA TYR A 160 13.69 29.15 -4.41
C TYR A 160 14.30 29.14 -3.00
N LEU A 161 14.02 28.10 -2.20
CA LEU A 161 14.62 27.93 -0.89
C LEU A 161 16.15 27.79 -0.98
N ALA A 162 16.64 26.98 -1.92
CA ALA A 162 18.08 26.80 -2.13
C ALA A 162 18.81 28.13 -2.45
N VAL A 163 18.21 28.99 -3.29
CA VAL A 163 18.74 30.33 -3.58
C VAL A 163 18.70 31.23 -2.34
N SER A 164 17.58 31.25 -1.60
CA SER A 164 17.47 32.07 -0.38
C SER A 164 18.46 31.68 0.71
N VAL A 165 18.73 30.38 0.87
CA VAL A 165 19.71 29.84 1.81
C VAL A 165 21.14 30.15 1.33
N ALA A 166 21.41 30.06 0.02
CA ALA A 166 22.71 30.44 -0.55
C ALA A 166 22.99 31.94 -0.39
N GLU A 167 22.00 32.81 -0.59
CA GLU A 167 22.12 34.26 -0.35
C GLU A 167 22.35 34.57 1.13
N ALA A 168 21.60 33.93 2.04
CA ALA A 168 21.80 34.08 3.49
C ALA A 168 23.19 33.58 3.92
N ALA A 169 23.68 32.48 3.34
CA ALA A 169 25.02 31.95 3.59
C ALA A 169 26.12 32.88 3.06
N MET A 170 25.95 33.45 1.86
CA MET A 170 26.88 34.46 1.29
C MET A 170 26.97 35.71 2.17
N VAL A 171 25.83 36.22 2.67
CA VAL A 171 25.77 37.37 3.60
C VAL A 171 26.41 37.03 4.95
N ALA A 172 26.31 35.78 5.40
CA ALA A 172 26.92 35.28 6.63
C ALA A 172 28.41 34.86 6.48
N GLY A 173 29.01 34.99 5.29
CA GLY A 173 30.39 34.59 5.03
C GLY A 173 30.62 33.06 4.98
N VAL A 174 29.55 32.28 4.82
CA VAL A 174 29.57 30.81 4.73
C VAL A 174 29.42 30.40 3.27
N THR A 175 30.41 29.72 2.70
CA THR A 175 30.35 29.20 1.32
C THR A 175 29.52 27.90 1.27
N LEU A 176 28.25 28.00 0.86
CA LEU A 176 27.43 26.82 0.52
C LEU A 176 27.60 26.46 -0.96
N ALA A 177 28.11 25.27 -1.25
CA ALA A 177 27.99 24.66 -2.57
C ALA A 177 26.53 24.22 -2.78
N ALA A 178 25.87 24.76 -3.80
CA ALA A 178 24.46 24.51 -4.11
C ALA A 178 24.18 23.02 -4.42
N ALA A 179 23.07 22.51 -3.88
CA ALA A 179 22.69 21.10 -3.95
C ALA A 179 21.89 20.74 -5.22
N GLY A 180 22.21 19.58 -5.77
CA GLY A 180 21.47 18.88 -6.82
C GLY A 180 22.30 17.69 -7.31
N GLY A 181 22.14 16.52 -6.68
CA GLY A 181 22.81 15.25 -7.03
C GLY A 181 24.34 15.19 -6.81
N ALA A 182 25.03 16.32 -6.86
CA ALA A 182 26.47 16.46 -6.61
C ALA A 182 26.83 16.68 -5.13
N ALA A 183 25.85 16.57 -4.22
CA ALA A 183 26.04 16.90 -2.81
C ALA A 183 26.90 15.88 -2.05
N VAL A 184 26.91 14.60 -2.43
CA VAL A 184 27.76 13.59 -1.78
C VAL A 184 29.24 13.81 -2.12
N GLY A 185 29.56 14.08 -3.39
CA GLY A 185 30.93 14.41 -3.81
C GLY A 185 31.45 15.72 -3.22
N ALA A 186 30.59 16.73 -3.07
CA ALA A 186 30.94 17.99 -2.42
C ALA A 186 31.08 17.86 -0.90
N ALA A 187 30.25 17.06 -0.22
CA ALA A 187 30.38 16.75 1.20
C ALA A 187 31.69 15.97 1.48
N ILE A 188 32.03 14.99 0.63
CA ILE A 188 33.29 14.25 0.67
C ILE A 188 34.50 15.16 0.38
N ALA A 189 34.37 16.15 -0.51
CA ALA A 189 35.41 17.15 -0.73
C ALA A 189 35.55 18.12 0.46
N LEU A 190 34.45 18.50 1.11
CA LEU A 190 34.44 19.34 2.30
C LEU A 190 35.10 18.62 3.49
N LEU A 191 34.80 17.33 3.65
CA LEU A 191 35.40 16.37 4.59
C LEU A 191 36.93 16.32 4.49
N ARG A 192 37.51 16.59 3.32
CA ARG A 192 38.97 16.60 3.09
C ARG A 192 39.67 17.90 3.47
N SER A 193 38.94 19.00 3.66
CA SER A 193 39.55 20.35 3.52
C SER A 193 39.75 21.15 4.81
N GLN A 194 39.26 20.72 5.99
CA GLN A 194 39.32 21.55 7.19
C GLN A 194 39.49 20.75 8.48
N GLU A 195 40.26 21.27 9.44
CA GLU A 195 40.80 20.55 10.61
C GLU A 195 40.42 21.19 11.97
N GLY A 196 39.49 22.15 12.01
CA GLY A 196 39.27 22.99 13.21
C GLY A 196 37.96 22.77 13.98
N ASP A 197 36.81 22.93 13.33
CA ASP A 197 35.50 23.09 14.01
C ASP A 197 34.47 21.99 13.70
N LEU A 198 34.91 20.86 13.13
CA LEU A 198 34.07 20.00 12.29
C LEU A 198 33.17 18.95 12.96
N ARG A 199 33.35 18.56 14.23
CA ARG A 199 32.66 17.35 14.74
C ARG A 199 31.12 17.40 14.63
N ARG A 200 30.50 18.57 14.76
CA ARG A 200 29.04 18.73 14.65
C ARG A 200 28.53 18.72 13.20
N ALA A 201 29.26 19.33 12.27
CA ALA A 201 28.91 19.32 10.85
C ALA A 201 29.09 17.92 10.23
N LEU A 202 30.13 17.21 10.67
CA LEU A 202 30.38 15.80 10.30
C LEU A 202 29.29 14.86 10.80
N GLY A 203 28.74 15.12 12.00
CA GLY A 203 27.64 14.32 12.56
C GLY A 203 26.39 14.39 11.68
N ALA A 204 25.85 15.59 11.46
CA ALA A 204 24.62 15.77 10.69
C ALA A 204 24.74 15.29 9.22
N GLN A 205 25.89 15.51 8.58
CA GLN A 205 26.14 15.01 7.23
C GLN A 205 26.30 13.48 7.21
N GLY A 206 26.98 12.91 8.20
CA GLY A 206 27.10 11.45 8.36
C GLY A 206 25.74 10.78 8.54
N GLU A 207 24.86 11.38 9.33
CA GLU A 207 23.48 10.89 9.50
C GLU A 207 22.70 10.87 8.19
N GLN A 208 22.81 11.93 7.37
CA GLN A 208 22.12 12.00 6.09
C GLN A 208 22.65 10.97 5.08
N ILE A 209 23.98 10.78 5.02
CA ILE A 209 24.59 9.73 4.19
C ILE A 209 24.14 8.35 4.65
N ALA A 210 24.13 8.10 5.96
CA ALA A 210 23.67 6.85 6.53
C ALA A 210 22.19 6.59 6.20
N ALA A 211 21.33 7.60 6.33
CA ALA A 211 19.90 7.50 6.02
C ALA A 211 19.65 7.14 4.56
N GLN A 212 20.32 7.83 3.63
CA GLN A 212 20.19 7.55 2.20
C GLN A 212 20.72 6.15 1.85
N LEU A 213 21.88 5.77 2.42
CA LEU A 213 22.48 4.46 2.20
C LEU A 213 21.57 3.33 2.63
N VAL A 214 21.00 3.38 3.84
CA VAL A 214 20.15 2.29 4.30
C VAL A 214 18.79 2.25 3.59
N ALA A 215 18.28 3.41 3.16
CA ALA A 215 17.07 3.49 2.35
C ALA A 215 17.27 2.87 0.96
N GLU A 216 18.38 3.17 0.28
CA GLU A 216 18.68 2.65 -1.06
C GLU A 216 19.12 1.17 -1.01
N GLU A 217 20.12 0.83 -0.19
CA GLU A 217 20.72 -0.51 -0.16
C GLU A 217 19.78 -1.59 0.37
N PHE A 218 18.95 -1.26 1.36
CA PHE A 218 18.09 -2.23 2.05
C PHE A 218 16.59 -1.96 1.84
N ALA A 219 16.24 -1.03 0.93
CA ALA A 219 14.86 -0.64 0.63
C ALA A 219 14.06 -0.24 1.89
N LEU A 220 14.72 0.40 2.87
CA LEU A 220 14.07 0.83 4.11
C LEU A 220 13.28 2.12 3.89
N LYS A 221 12.13 2.23 4.56
CA LYS A 221 11.31 3.43 4.54
C LYS A 221 11.54 4.24 5.81
N GLU A 222 12.02 5.46 5.67
CA GLU A 222 12.19 6.38 6.81
C GLU A 222 10.82 6.69 7.44
N LEU A 223 10.76 6.67 8.77
CA LEU A 223 9.57 7.00 9.53
C LEU A 223 9.66 8.45 10.01
N LEU A 224 8.51 9.13 10.09
CA LEU A 224 8.44 10.47 10.64
C LEU A 224 8.95 10.46 12.09
N PHE A 225 10.01 11.21 12.34
CA PHE A 225 10.76 11.21 13.59
C PHE A 225 11.33 12.61 13.85
N ASP A 226 11.00 13.20 14.99
CA ASP A 226 11.52 14.50 15.40
C ASP A 226 12.86 14.30 16.10
N GLN A 227 13.94 14.31 15.33
CA GLN A 227 15.26 13.94 15.82
C GLN A 227 15.72 14.81 17.00
N PRO A 228 15.94 14.22 18.19
CA PRO A 228 16.47 14.95 19.33
C PRO A 228 17.99 15.14 19.23
N LYS A 229 18.54 16.08 19.98
CA LYS A 229 20.01 16.26 20.10
C LYS A 229 20.74 15.01 20.61
N HIS A 230 20.05 14.17 21.37
CA HIS A 230 20.56 12.92 21.94
C HIS A 230 19.46 11.87 21.86
N GLY A 231 19.76 10.67 21.35
CA GLY A 231 18.76 9.62 21.16
C GLY A 231 19.08 8.88 19.87
N PHE A 232 18.05 8.36 19.19
CA PHE A 232 18.19 7.76 17.87
C PHE A 232 18.64 8.81 16.86
N ASP A 233 19.58 8.45 15.99
CA ASP A 233 19.93 9.30 14.85
C ASP A 233 18.79 9.31 13.83
N ARG A 234 18.31 8.12 13.41
CA ARG A 234 17.21 7.95 12.45
C ARG A 234 16.36 6.71 12.75
N VAL A 235 15.15 6.67 12.21
CA VAL A 235 14.20 5.58 12.42
C VAL A 235 13.55 5.18 11.10
N PHE A 236 13.49 3.88 10.84
CA PHE A 236 12.99 3.29 9.60
C PHE A 236 12.00 2.16 9.87
N GLY A 237 11.29 1.73 8.83
CA GLY A 237 10.50 0.51 8.82
C GLY A 237 10.73 -0.29 7.53
N ALA A 238 10.36 -1.57 7.56
CA ALA A 238 10.40 -2.49 6.43
C ALA A 238 9.17 -3.41 6.44
N PRO A 239 8.84 -4.10 5.34
CA PRO A 239 7.76 -5.09 5.35
C PRO A 239 7.98 -6.14 6.45
N GLY A 240 7.04 -6.23 7.40
CA GLY A 240 7.13 -7.15 8.55
C GLY A 240 7.98 -6.68 9.73
N ILE A 241 8.66 -5.53 9.63
CA ILE A 241 9.45 -4.92 10.72
C ILE A 241 8.99 -3.48 10.89
N PRO A 242 8.14 -3.18 11.89
CA PRO A 242 7.48 -1.88 11.98
C PRO A 242 8.42 -0.74 12.40
N VAL A 243 9.55 -1.06 13.06
CA VAL A 243 10.54 -0.06 13.48
C VAL A 243 11.95 -0.66 13.48
N ILE A 244 12.89 0.11 12.96
CA ILE A 244 14.34 -0.15 12.90
C ILE A 244 15.03 1.14 13.33
N VAL A 245 15.93 1.06 14.31
CA VAL A 245 16.75 2.21 14.71
C VAL A 245 18.03 2.21 13.90
N VAL A 246 18.42 3.38 13.38
CA VAL A 246 19.65 3.53 12.61
C VAL A 246 20.53 4.55 13.31
N GLU A 247 21.74 4.13 13.67
CA GLU A 247 22.82 4.94 14.19
C GLU A 247 23.85 5.20 13.11
N SER A 248 24.47 6.37 13.13
CA SER A 248 25.55 6.74 12.22
C SER A 248 26.81 7.11 13.00
N LYS A 249 27.97 6.72 12.47
CA LYS A 249 29.28 7.07 13.03
C LYS A 249 30.25 7.39 11.91
N VAL A 250 30.88 8.56 11.99
CA VAL A 250 31.96 8.92 11.07
C VAL A 250 33.29 8.55 11.74
N ALA A 251 34.01 7.59 11.15
CA ALA A 251 35.25 7.08 11.71
C ALA A 251 36.31 6.87 10.61
N SER A 252 37.42 7.61 10.67
CA SER A 252 38.51 7.53 9.68
C SER A 252 39.26 6.19 9.72
N ASN A 253 39.18 5.45 10.82
CA ASN A 253 39.73 4.10 10.94
C ASN A 253 38.76 3.00 10.46
N GLY A 254 37.53 3.36 10.04
CA GLY A 254 36.48 2.43 9.60
C GLY A 254 35.96 1.49 10.69
N LYS A 255 36.35 1.66 11.96
CA LYS A 255 35.95 0.76 13.04
C LYS A 255 34.68 1.25 13.71
N LEU A 256 33.79 0.30 14.01
CA LEU A 256 32.62 0.54 14.85
C LEU A 256 33.08 0.89 16.27
N HIS A 257 32.70 2.09 16.72
CA HIS A 257 32.88 2.54 18.09
C HIS A 257 31.60 3.20 18.57
N LEU A 258 30.95 2.57 19.54
CA LEU A 258 29.72 3.09 20.16
C LEU A 258 30.04 3.73 21.50
N GLY A 259 29.35 4.82 21.80
CA GLY A 259 29.50 5.52 23.08
C GLY A 259 28.84 4.74 24.23
N ARG A 260 29.39 4.86 25.43
CA ARG A 260 28.72 4.38 26.65
C ARG A 260 27.89 5.50 27.25
N THR A 261 26.61 5.23 27.51
CA THR A 261 25.68 6.18 28.14
C THR A 261 25.37 5.74 29.58
N ARG A 262 24.62 6.57 30.31
CA ARG A 262 24.12 6.21 31.66
C ARG A 262 23.16 5.01 31.64
N ALA A 263 22.54 4.74 30.49
CA ALA A 263 21.56 3.67 30.30
C ALA A 263 22.14 2.44 29.59
N GLY A 264 23.47 2.36 29.41
CA GLY A 264 24.11 1.28 28.65
C GLY A 264 24.88 1.78 27.43
N GLU A 265 25.44 0.86 26.66
CA GLU A 265 26.07 1.18 25.37
C GLU A 265 25.03 1.76 24.41
N GLN A 266 25.41 2.71 23.55
CA GLN A 266 24.52 3.17 22.48
C GLN A 266 24.03 1.98 21.65
N ALA A 267 22.81 2.07 21.15
CA ALA A 267 22.09 1.00 20.48
C ALA A 267 21.74 -0.24 21.33
N SER A 268 22.21 -0.40 22.58
CA SER A 268 21.79 -1.49 23.51
C SER A 268 20.28 -1.54 23.76
N PRO A 269 19.68 -2.70 24.07
CA PRO A 269 18.26 -2.77 24.46
C PRO A 269 17.92 -1.83 25.62
N GLU A 270 18.83 -1.70 26.60
CA GLU A 270 18.68 -0.81 27.75
C GLU A 270 18.70 0.66 27.33
N TRP A 271 19.57 1.00 26.38
CA TRP A 271 19.61 2.35 25.80
C TRP A 271 18.38 2.67 24.96
N VAL A 272 17.88 1.70 24.18
CA VAL A 272 16.63 1.81 23.41
C VAL A 272 15.47 2.05 24.36
N ALA A 273 15.34 1.24 25.43
CA ALA A 273 14.31 1.38 26.45
C ALA A 273 14.35 2.78 27.10
N ALA A 274 15.52 3.22 27.56
CA ALA A 274 15.68 4.52 28.21
C ALA A 274 15.46 5.72 27.25
N THR A 275 15.67 5.53 25.95
CA THR A 275 15.37 6.54 24.93
C THR A 275 13.86 6.63 24.69
N VAL A 276 13.18 5.48 24.63
CA VAL A 276 11.72 5.39 24.49
C VAL A 276 10.99 6.02 25.68
N GLU A 277 11.46 5.80 26.92
CA GLU A 277 10.89 6.47 28.10
C GLU A 277 10.85 8.00 27.92
N LYS A 278 11.95 8.58 27.45
CA LYS A 278 12.07 10.03 27.18
C LYS A 278 11.20 10.50 26.01
N MET A 279 10.88 9.65 25.05
CA MET A 279 9.99 9.98 23.93
C MET A 279 8.51 10.00 24.36
N THR A 280 8.19 9.42 25.51
CA THR A 280 6.82 9.33 26.05
C THR A 280 6.56 10.30 27.19
N ASP A 281 7.61 10.86 27.77
CA ASP A 281 7.52 11.87 28.82
C ASP A 281 7.30 13.25 28.20
N VAL A 282 6.08 13.78 28.31
CA VAL A 282 5.69 15.12 27.80
C VAL A 282 6.57 16.28 28.28
N THR A 283 7.35 16.09 29.36
CA THR A 283 8.28 17.09 29.89
C THR A 283 9.69 16.97 29.32
N SER A 284 9.98 15.89 28.62
CA SER A 284 11.27 15.63 27.97
C SER A 284 11.42 16.41 26.67
N ALA A 285 12.62 16.92 26.42
CA ALA A 285 12.97 17.55 25.14
C ALA A 285 12.95 16.57 23.94
N GLN A 286 12.76 15.27 24.19
CA GLN A 286 12.63 14.23 23.15
C GLN A 286 11.17 13.88 22.86
N TRP A 287 10.22 14.42 23.61
CA TRP A 287 8.81 14.15 23.37
C TRP A 287 8.30 14.96 22.18
N SER A 288 7.56 14.27 21.32
CA SER A 288 6.73 14.84 20.29
C SER A 288 5.66 13.81 19.89
N PRO A 289 4.56 14.22 19.22
CA PRO A 289 3.58 13.26 18.72
C PRO A 289 4.18 12.22 17.75
N ALA A 290 5.24 12.56 17.00
CA ALA A 290 5.92 11.60 16.14
C ALA A 290 6.76 10.61 16.95
N ASN A 291 7.54 11.10 17.91
CA ASN A 291 8.40 10.27 18.74
C ASN A 291 7.59 9.35 19.67
N GLU A 292 6.43 9.80 20.15
CA GLU A 292 5.50 8.99 20.92
C GLU A 292 4.95 7.80 20.11
N ARG A 293 4.70 7.98 18.80
CA ARG A 293 4.31 6.87 17.90
C ARG A 293 5.44 5.86 17.72
N ILE A 294 6.69 6.33 17.52
CA ILE A 294 7.86 5.44 17.46
C ILE A 294 8.01 4.67 18.78
N ALA A 295 7.86 5.35 19.91
CA ALA A 295 7.89 4.74 21.23
C ALA A 295 6.80 3.67 21.44
N ALA A 296 5.62 3.83 20.84
CA ALA A 296 4.59 2.80 20.85
C ALA A 296 5.02 1.56 20.06
N LEU A 297 5.56 1.73 18.84
CA LEU A 297 6.06 0.62 18.02
C LEU A 297 7.19 -0.16 18.70
N VAL A 298 8.11 0.54 19.36
CA VAL A 298 9.19 -0.11 20.13
C VAL A 298 8.63 -0.87 21.34
N ARG A 299 7.65 -0.30 22.05
CA ARG A 299 6.99 -0.99 23.19
C ARG A 299 6.24 -2.24 22.75
N ASP A 300 5.58 -2.20 21.60
CA ASP A 300 4.86 -3.34 21.04
C ASP A 300 5.80 -4.48 20.63
N LEU A 301 6.99 -4.16 20.10
CA LEU A 301 8.01 -5.15 19.78
C LEU A 301 8.79 -5.67 21.01
N GLY A 302 9.00 -4.80 22.00
CA GLY A 302 9.99 -5.00 23.06
C GLY A 302 11.36 -4.43 22.64
N PRO A 303 12.03 -3.60 23.46
CA PRO A 303 13.32 -2.97 23.13
C PRO A 303 14.42 -3.94 22.68
N GLU A 304 14.45 -5.15 23.23
CA GLU A 304 15.37 -6.23 22.88
C GLU A 304 15.12 -6.81 21.48
N ASN A 305 13.90 -6.68 20.96
CA ASN A 305 13.52 -7.22 19.65
C ASN A 305 13.64 -6.18 18.53
N VAL A 306 13.88 -4.91 18.86
CA VAL A 306 14.07 -3.82 17.88
C VAL A 306 15.40 -4.01 17.14
N PRO A 307 15.36 -4.18 15.80
CA PRO A 307 16.54 -4.14 14.96
C PRO A 307 17.29 -2.80 15.10
N VAL A 308 18.60 -2.85 15.37
CA VAL A 308 19.45 -1.67 15.29
C VAL A 308 20.52 -1.84 14.24
N LEU A 309 20.58 -0.90 13.30
CA LEU A 309 21.65 -0.79 12.31
C LEU A 309 22.61 0.31 12.74
N THR A 310 23.91 0.07 12.60
CA THR A 310 24.91 1.12 12.69
C THR A 310 25.68 1.25 11.39
N VAL A 311 25.68 2.44 10.81
CA VAL A 311 26.44 2.79 9.61
C VAL A 311 27.73 3.48 10.02
N VAL A 312 28.86 2.86 9.71
CA VAL A 312 30.19 3.42 9.92
C VAL A 312 30.70 3.99 8.61
N ILE A 313 30.79 5.31 8.53
CA ILE A 313 31.23 6.04 7.34
C ILE A 313 32.71 6.34 7.49
N ASN A 314 33.52 5.84 6.55
CA ASN A 314 34.91 6.20 6.45
C ASN A 314 35.09 7.25 5.33
N PRO A 315 35.29 8.54 5.68
CA PRO A 315 35.43 9.59 4.69
C PRO A 315 36.79 9.55 3.98
N THR A 316 37.78 8.83 4.53
CA THR A 316 39.11 8.68 3.92
C THR A 316 39.11 7.66 2.80
N THR A 317 38.43 6.52 3.01
CA THR A 317 38.29 5.47 1.99
C THR A 317 37.05 5.63 1.12
N GLU A 318 36.15 6.56 1.48
CA GLU A 318 34.86 6.78 0.83
C GLU A 318 33.98 5.53 0.78
N THR A 319 34.07 4.75 1.86
CA THR A 319 33.29 3.54 2.05
C THR A 319 32.41 3.64 3.29
N ALA A 320 31.34 2.86 3.31
CA ALA A 320 30.56 2.62 4.50
C ALA A 320 30.43 1.12 4.79
N ASP A 321 30.44 0.81 6.09
CA ASP A 321 30.14 -0.51 6.60
C ASP A 321 28.85 -0.43 7.43
N VAL A 322 27.94 -1.38 7.22
CA VAL A 322 26.67 -1.49 7.93
C VAL A 322 26.77 -2.69 8.85
N TYR A 323 26.56 -2.44 10.14
CA TYR A 323 26.49 -3.46 11.17
C TYR A 323 25.07 -3.57 11.67
N TYR A 324 24.68 -4.77 12.07
CA TYR A 324 23.35 -5.05 12.59
C TYR A 324 23.44 -5.77 13.92
N ARG A 325 22.44 -5.51 14.76
CA ARG A 325 22.23 -6.19 16.03
C ARG A 325 20.74 -6.35 16.32
N GLN A 326 20.37 -7.53 16.79
CA GLN A 326 19.04 -7.84 17.33
C GLN A 326 19.17 -8.80 18.50
N GLY A 327 18.25 -8.69 19.46
CA GLY A 327 18.27 -9.47 20.68
C GLY A 327 19.25 -8.91 21.71
N THR A 328 19.59 -9.75 22.68
CA THR A 328 20.47 -9.41 23.80
C THR A 328 21.96 -9.64 23.50
N SER A 329 22.32 -9.90 22.24
CA SER A 329 23.72 -10.15 21.87
C SER A 329 24.54 -8.87 21.98
N GLU A 330 25.67 -8.92 22.68
CA GLU A 330 26.67 -7.84 22.69
C GLU A 330 27.44 -7.76 21.35
N ASN A 331 27.31 -8.77 20.49
CA ASN A 331 28.07 -8.86 19.24
C ASN A 331 27.34 -8.13 18.10
N TRP A 332 28.07 -7.23 17.45
CA TRP A 332 27.65 -6.62 16.18
C TRP A 332 28.04 -7.53 15.02
N LEU A 333 27.08 -7.85 14.17
CA LEU A 333 27.33 -8.62 12.96
C LEU A 333 27.46 -7.68 11.75
N PRO A 334 28.48 -7.87 10.90
CA PRO A 334 28.54 -7.13 9.65
C PRO A 334 27.37 -7.55 8.76
N LEU A 335 26.56 -6.58 8.35
CA LEU A 335 25.47 -6.80 7.39
C LEU A 335 25.97 -6.59 5.96
N GLN A 336 26.74 -5.54 5.73
CA GLN A 336 27.35 -5.19 4.45
C GLN A 336 28.61 -4.37 4.70
N GLN A 337 29.69 -4.60 3.95
CA GLN A 337 30.97 -3.91 4.13
C GLN A 337 31.51 -3.38 2.80
N GLY A 338 32.25 -2.26 2.87
CA GLY A 338 32.91 -1.67 1.72
C GLY A 338 31.96 -1.01 0.72
N LEU A 339 30.77 -0.57 1.15
CA LEU A 339 29.82 0.13 0.28
C LEU A 339 30.43 1.41 -0.25
N SER A 340 30.51 1.54 -1.57
CA SER A 340 31.05 2.74 -2.22
C SER A 340 30.11 3.91 -2.03
N LEU A 341 30.58 4.97 -1.38
CA LEU A 341 29.80 6.20 -1.23
C LEU A 341 29.67 6.99 -2.53
N ARG A 342 30.41 6.61 -3.58
CA ARG A 342 30.35 7.28 -4.89
C ARG A 342 29.13 6.88 -5.72
N ASN A 343 28.53 5.73 -5.41
CA ASN A 343 27.43 5.17 -6.19
C ASN A 343 26.05 5.56 -5.63
N LEU A 344 26.01 6.12 -4.43
CA LEU A 344 24.82 6.66 -3.77
C LEU A 344 24.14 7.71 -4.68
N GLY A 345 22.90 7.42 -5.09
CA GLY A 345 22.11 8.29 -5.98
C GLY A 345 22.38 8.16 -7.49
N LEU A 346 23.22 7.24 -7.96
CA LEU A 346 23.47 7.03 -9.40
C LEU A 346 22.69 5.85 -10.02
N GLU A 347 22.16 4.91 -9.22
CA GLU A 347 21.53 3.69 -9.73
C GLU A 347 20.00 3.74 -9.85
N SER A 348 19.32 4.84 -9.48
CA SER A 348 17.85 4.97 -9.65
C SER A 348 17.38 5.26 -11.10
N LYS A 349 18.27 5.12 -12.08
CA LYS A 349 17.96 5.17 -13.52
C LYS A 349 18.19 3.81 -14.17
N GLY A 350 17.31 2.87 -13.89
CA GLY A 350 17.19 1.59 -14.59
C GLY A 350 15.73 1.27 -14.85
#